data_AF-A0A815KF39-F1
#
_entry.id   AF-A0A815KF39-F1
#
_cell.length_a   1.000
_cell.length_b   1.000
_cell.length_c   1.000
_cell.angle_alpha   90.00
_cell.angle_beta   90.00
_cell.angle_gamma   90.00
#
_symmetry.space_group_name_H-M   'P 1'
#
loop_
_entity.id
_entity.type
_entity.pdbx_description
1 polymer ?
#
loop_
_entity_poly.entity_id
_entity_poly.type
_entity_poly.pdbx_seq_one_letter_code
_entity_poly.pdbx_strand_id
1 'polypeptide(L)'
;MDRRLHAVQDRLAEQCAQTFKTVQGSVSAVTSYFQKEVPAKHETDPETLLQRAFTLQYNGKKMKKLEKEYTVIRKEEQEEQIEIRKLRNENRLLKQRVENLEKESATLANRLIEGQKLRNENRLLKQRVENLEKESATLANRLIEGQVLNAQYAEESYQLKRENCTLKKQIDEINCLNINNNHNTYINNNTIETKNLNSSDFLVTSNNNELDVLRETVNRLTMENRRLQSTPNIEISTLQEELTLVKMRDAEAQMNMNELRQRIADLNREWQLHDSECKTDRAMENHSNNNNDAYDLIAHELITLKMREAQTDCDNKLLSQKIMDIETQKQVLHNQIKRQDDELQRIRLELDECRVRENEFRIQLNDIKNQMNDGVLRQKEDSMMLRIREAESTQTVGDLRQRIAELEILNQELISRGQIMDDGDFQDKFAELQDEVVGLRLMQTLQRRQSISTDPTRIDYEESEDESLPSSPLTFSNTDNHHLSSSTDIYSNLNIEPKHHLRQSTPSLAVNNIKTQCATSSTILSSSQPSSVPLFTN
;
A
#
# COMPACT_ATOMS: atom_id res chain seq x y z
N MET A 1 -72.50 -79.27 23.46
CA MET A 1 -72.64 -77.84 23.12
C MET A 1 -71.30 -77.12 23.21
N ASP A 2 -70.49 -77.40 24.22
CA ASP A 2 -69.23 -76.68 24.49
C ASP A 2 -68.17 -76.72 23.38
N ARG A 3 -67.99 -77.83 22.66
CA ARG A 3 -67.02 -77.90 21.54
C ARG A 3 -67.38 -77.00 20.36
N ARG A 4 -68.67 -76.78 20.10
CA ARG A 4 -69.13 -75.87 19.04
C ARG A 4 -68.98 -74.41 19.46
N LEU A 5 -69.15 -74.13 20.76
CA LEU A 5 -68.97 -72.79 21.31
C LEU A 5 -67.49 -72.38 21.28
N HIS A 6 -66.58 -73.28 21.66
CA HIS A 6 -65.13 -73.03 21.55
C HIS A 6 -64.66 -72.86 20.10
N ALA A 7 -65.12 -73.70 19.17
CA ALA A 7 -64.76 -73.54 17.76
C ALA A 7 -65.23 -72.22 17.13
N VAL A 8 -66.33 -71.64 17.62
CA VAL A 8 -66.81 -70.33 17.20
C VAL A 8 -65.98 -69.20 17.82
N GLN A 9 -65.60 -69.34 19.10
CA GLN A 9 -64.73 -68.39 19.78
C GLN A 9 -63.33 -68.34 19.17
N ASP A 10 -62.76 -69.49 18.81
CA ASP A 10 -61.43 -69.56 18.18
C ASP A 10 -61.42 -68.90 16.79
N ARG A 11 -62.47 -69.12 15.98
CA ARG A 11 -62.62 -68.43 14.69
C ARG A 11 -62.78 -66.92 14.83
N LEU A 12 -63.51 -66.46 15.86
CA LEU A 12 -63.65 -65.03 16.15
C LEU A 12 -62.32 -64.41 16.60
N ALA A 13 -61.56 -65.11 17.43
CA ALA A 13 -60.24 -64.67 17.89
C ALA A 13 -59.24 -64.57 16.73
N GLU A 14 -59.26 -65.56 15.83
CA GLU A 14 -58.42 -65.58 14.63
C GLU A 14 -58.77 -64.44 13.66
N GLN A 15 -60.07 -64.18 13.45
CA GLN A 15 -60.53 -63.03 12.66
C GLN A 15 -60.11 -61.69 13.29
N CYS A 16 -60.20 -61.55 14.61
CA CYS A 16 -59.72 -60.36 15.33
C CYS A 16 -58.20 -60.16 15.19
N ALA A 17 -57.41 -61.23 15.30
CA ALA A 17 -55.96 -61.17 15.11
C ALA A 17 -55.58 -60.80 13.67
N GLN A 18 -56.29 -61.35 12.69
CA GLN A 18 -56.03 -61.09 11.27
C GLN A 18 -56.35 -59.64 10.89
N THR A 19 -57.46 -59.11 11.39
CA THR A 19 -57.86 -57.70 11.21
C THR A 19 -56.94 -56.71 11.91
N PHE A 20 -56.45 -57.05 13.11
CA PHE A 20 -55.45 -56.26 13.82
C PHE A 20 -54.12 -56.20 13.05
N LYS A 21 -53.70 -57.33 12.47
CA LYS A 21 -52.49 -57.44 11.65
C LYS A 21 -52.58 -56.62 10.36
N THR A 22 -53.74 -56.54 9.70
CA THR A 22 -53.92 -55.67 8.53
C THR A 22 -53.91 -54.19 8.89
N VAL A 23 -54.45 -53.80 10.05
CA VAL A 23 -54.43 -52.40 10.53
C VAL A 23 -53.01 -51.93 10.90
N GLN A 24 -52.14 -52.83 11.37
CA GLN A 24 -50.71 -52.56 11.57
C GLN A 24 -49.86 -52.69 10.28
N GLY A 25 -50.49 -53.07 9.16
CA GLY A 25 -49.82 -53.22 7.87
C GLY A 25 -49.49 -51.89 7.19
N SER A 26 -48.86 -51.96 6.01
CA SER A 26 -48.60 -50.78 5.18
C SER A 26 -49.90 -50.09 4.76
N VAL A 27 -49.83 -48.80 4.42
CA VAL A 27 -50.99 -48.02 3.92
C VAL A 27 -51.70 -48.74 2.76
N SER A 28 -50.94 -49.45 1.91
CA SER A 28 -51.49 -50.27 0.83
C SER A 28 -52.29 -51.47 1.33
N ALA A 29 -51.80 -52.18 2.36
CA ALA A 29 -52.51 -53.30 2.97
C ALA A 29 -53.80 -52.86 3.67
N VAL A 30 -53.75 -51.75 4.43
CA VAL A 30 -54.92 -51.13 5.07
C VAL A 30 -55.94 -50.72 4.00
N THR A 31 -55.49 -50.08 2.92
CA THR A 31 -56.36 -49.67 1.82
C THR A 31 -57.04 -50.86 1.14
N SER A 32 -56.30 -51.94 0.86
CA SER A 32 -56.85 -53.16 0.25
C SER A 32 -57.89 -53.83 1.16
N TYR A 33 -57.65 -53.87 2.46
CA TYR A 33 -58.59 -54.40 3.45
C TYR A 33 -59.94 -53.65 3.42
N PHE A 34 -59.91 -52.32 3.47
CA PHE A 34 -61.12 -51.50 3.42
C PHE A 34 -61.83 -51.53 2.06
N GLN A 35 -61.10 -51.72 0.96
CA GLN A 35 -61.69 -51.78 -0.38
C GLN A 35 -62.30 -53.13 -0.74
N LYS A 36 -61.79 -54.25 -0.21
CA LYS A 36 -62.18 -55.61 -0.63
C LYS A 36 -62.80 -56.44 0.48
N GLU A 37 -62.18 -56.48 1.65
CA GLU A 37 -62.60 -57.39 2.72
C GLU A 37 -63.76 -56.84 3.55
N VAL A 38 -63.77 -55.52 3.83
CA VAL A 38 -64.86 -54.90 4.60
C VAL A 38 -66.22 -54.97 3.87
N PRO A 39 -66.32 -54.65 2.56
CA PRO A 39 -67.57 -54.81 1.81
C PRO A 39 -68.06 -56.27 1.79
N ALA A 40 -67.16 -57.24 1.53
CA ALA A 40 -67.52 -58.66 1.49
C ALA A 40 -68.04 -59.18 2.84
N LYS A 41 -67.49 -58.70 3.96
CA LYS A 41 -67.99 -59.01 5.31
C LYS A 41 -69.37 -58.40 5.57
N HIS A 42 -69.62 -57.19 5.08
CA HIS A 42 -70.92 -56.54 5.22
C HIS A 42 -72.03 -57.23 4.39
N GLU A 43 -71.71 -57.71 3.19
CA GLU A 43 -72.66 -58.49 2.36
C GLU A 43 -73.06 -59.81 3.01
N THR A 44 -72.15 -60.42 3.80
CA THR A 44 -72.40 -61.69 4.49
C THR A 44 -73.24 -61.52 5.75
N ASP A 45 -73.03 -60.45 6.52
CA ASP A 45 -73.77 -60.16 7.75
C ASP A 45 -73.91 -58.64 7.98
N PRO A 46 -74.97 -58.02 7.42
CA PRO A 46 -75.17 -56.58 7.52
C PRO A 46 -75.71 -56.16 8.89
N GLU A 47 -76.46 -57.02 9.58
CA GLU A 47 -77.12 -56.69 10.85
C GLU A 47 -76.12 -56.48 11.97
N THR A 48 -75.07 -57.30 12.05
CA THR A 48 -74.04 -57.18 13.10
C THR A 48 -73.33 -55.83 13.07
N LEU A 49 -73.00 -55.32 11.88
CA LEU A 49 -72.35 -54.01 11.75
C LEU A 49 -73.31 -52.87 12.14
N LEU A 50 -74.57 -52.95 11.74
CA LEU A 50 -75.59 -51.96 12.08
C LEU A 50 -75.91 -51.95 13.57
N GLN A 51 -76.09 -53.13 14.18
CA GLN A 51 -76.33 -53.26 15.61
C GLN A 51 -75.15 -52.68 16.40
N ARG A 52 -73.91 -52.96 15.97
CA ARG A 52 -72.73 -52.35 16.58
C ARG A 52 -72.71 -50.84 16.40
N ALA A 53 -73.06 -50.32 15.21
CA ALA A 53 -73.14 -48.89 14.96
C ALA A 53 -74.18 -48.20 15.86
N PHE A 54 -75.34 -48.82 16.10
CA PHE A 54 -76.36 -48.28 17.01
C PHE A 54 -75.93 -48.29 18.49
N THR A 55 -75.03 -49.19 18.89
CA THR A 55 -74.43 -49.13 20.24
C THR A 55 -73.40 -48.02 20.40
N LEU A 56 -72.88 -47.46 19.31
CA LEU A 56 -71.93 -46.36 19.36
C LEU A 56 -72.66 -45.03 19.57
N GLN A 57 -72.48 -44.44 20.75
CA GLN A 57 -72.99 -43.11 21.05
C GLN A 57 -71.89 -42.06 20.88
N TYR A 58 -72.15 -41.08 20.01
CA TYR A 58 -71.23 -39.96 19.80
C TYR A 58 -71.51 -38.83 20.79
N ASN A 59 -70.47 -38.37 21.49
CA ASN A 59 -70.57 -37.19 22.34
C ASN A 59 -70.54 -35.91 21.48
N GLY A 60 -71.69 -35.27 21.30
CA GLY A 60 -71.82 -34.07 20.49
C GLY A 60 -70.94 -32.89 20.94
N LYS A 61 -70.64 -32.77 22.25
CA LYS A 61 -69.69 -31.76 22.75
C LYS A 61 -68.26 -32.06 22.31
N LYS A 62 -67.85 -33.33 22.38
CA LYS A 62 -66.53 -33.78 21.90
C LYS A 62 -66.39 -33.60 20.40
N MET A 63 -67.43 -33.92 19.62
CA MET A 63 -67.42 -33.75 18.17
C MET A 63 -67.28 -32.28 17.76
N LYS A 64 -68.05 -31.38 18.36
CA LYS A 64 -67.93 -29.93 18.13
C LYS A 64 -66.57 -29.37 18.54
N LYS A 65 -65.93 -29.95 19.57
CA LYS A 65 -64.57 -29.56 19.97
C LYS A 65 -63.55 -29.95 18.90
N LEU A 66 -63.60 -31.20 18.43
CA LEU A 66 -62.73 -31.69 17.35
C LEU A 66 -62.93 -30.93 16.04
N GLU A 67 -64.16 -30.56 15.70
CA GLU A 67 -64.46 -29.72 14.54
C GLU A 67 -63.75 -28.36 14.62
N LYS A 68 -63.83 -27.69 15.78
CA LYS A 68 -63.12 -26.42 16.02
C LYS A 68 -61.61 -26.60 15.94
N GLU A 69 -61.06 -27.61 16.62
CA GLU A 69 -59.62 -27.91 16.58
C GLU A 69 -59.15 -28.16 15.14
N TYR A 70 -59.90 -28.92 14.34
CA TYR A 70 -59.59 -29.14 12.92
C TYR A 70 -59.59 -27.85 12.11
N THR A 71 -60.56 -26.95 12.32
CA THR A 71 -60.58 -25.67 11.59
C THR A 71 -59.40 -24.77 11.93
N VAL A 72 -58.91 -24.81 13.17
CA VAL A 72 -57.71 -24.08 13.60
C VAL A 72 -56.48 -24.65 12.90
N ILE A 73 -56.28 -25.98 13.00
CA ILE A 73 -55.14 -26.66 12.35
C ILE A 73 -55.11 -26.39 10.85
N ARG A 74 -56.27 -26.45 10.18
CA ARG A 74 -56.36 -26.19 8.73
C ARG A 74 -56.00 -24.74 8.38
N LYS A 75 -56.36 -23.79 9.24
CA LYS A 75 -56.05 -22.38 9.04
C LYS A 75 -54.56 -22.12 9.23
N GLU A 76 -53.97 -22.70 10.28
CA GLU A 76 -52.52 -22.65 10.53
C GLU A 76 -51.75 -23.28 9.37
N GLU A 77 -52.15 -24.46 8.89
CA GLU A 77 -51.53 -25.12 7.73
C GLU A 77 -51.62 -24.24 6.46
N GLN A 78 -52.75 -23.56 6.24
CA GLN A 78 -52.89 -22.63 5.11
C GLN A 78 -51.94 -21.42 5.24
N GLU A 79 -51.78 -20.87 6.44
CA GLU A 79 -50.85 -19.77 6.73
C GLU A 79 -49.40 -20.21 6.51
N GLU A 80 -49.01 -21.38 7.01
CA GLU A 80 -47.69 -21.99 6.77
C GLU A 80 -47.44 -22.23 5.27
N GLN A 81 -48.43 -22.72 4.52
CA GLN A 81 -48.29 -22.90 3.07
C GLN A 81 -48.09 -21.56 2.33
N ILE A 82 -48.67 -20.47 2.80
CA ILE A 82 -48.45 -19.14 2.24
C ILE A 82 -47.03 -18.65 2.57
N GLU A 83 -46.57 -18.87 3.80
CA GLU A 83 -45.21 -18.53 4.23
C GLU A 83 -44.14 -19.31 3.46
N ILE A 84 -44.31 -20.63 3.29
CA ILE A 84 -43.43 -21.46 2.47
C ILE A 84 -43.35 -20.92 1.03
N ARG A 85 -44.46 -20.48 0.45
CA ARG A 85 -44.46 -19.87 -0.90
C ARG A 85 -43.68 -18.56 -0.94
N LYS A 86 -43.84 -17.69 0.07
CA LYS A 86 -43.06 -16.44 0.18
C LYS A 86 -41.57 -16.74 0.30
N LEU A 87 -41.18 -17.62 1.22
CA LEU A 87 -39.79 -18.02 1.44
C LEU A 87 -39.15 -18.66 0.20
N ARG A 88 -39.92 -19.45 -0.59
CA ARG A 88 -39.44 -20.01 -1.86
C ARG A 88 -39.18 -18.92 -2.90
N ASN A 89 -40.04 -17.92 -3.00
CA ASN A 89 -39.84 -16.80 -3.93
C ASN A 89 -38.66 -15.91 -3.51
N GLU A 90 -38.54 -15.61 -2.23
CA GLU A 90 -37.40 -14.86 -1.68
C GLU A 90 -36.09 -15.60 -1.90
N ASN A 91 -36.02 -16.91 -1.60
CA ASN A 91 -34.84 -17.73 -1.88
C ASN A 91 -34.46 -17.71 -3.36
N ARG A 92 -35.43 -17.70 -4.28
CA ARG A 92 -35.14 -17.60 -5.71
C ARG A 92 -34.49 -16.26 -6.05
N LEU A 93 -35.01 -15.15 -5.51
CA LEU A 93 -34.44 -13.82 -5.73
C LEU A 93 -33.06 -13.68 -5.11
N LEU A 94 -32.83 -14.25 -3.92
CA LEU A 94 -31.52 -14.26 -3.28
C LEU A 94 -30.50 -15.04 -4.10
N LYS A 95 -30.86 -16.22 -4.62
CA LYS A 95 -30.01 -16.99 -5.54
C LYS A 95 -29.64 -16.20 -6.79
N GLN A 96 -30.62 -15.53 -7.41
CA GLN A 96 -30.37 -14.67 -8.58
C GLN A 96 -29.43 -13.50 -8.24
N ARG A 97 -29.58 -12.89 -7.06
CA ARG A 97 -28.70 -11.82 -6.60
C ARG A 97 -27.27 -12.30 -6.37
N VAL A 98 -27.11 -13.48 -5.78
CA VAL A 98 -25.79 -14.12 -5.62
C VAL A 98 -25.15 -14.37 -6.98
N GLU A 99 -25.88 -14.95 -7.93
CA GLU A 99 -25.37 -15.22 -9.28
C GLU A 99 -24.93 -13.92 -9.99
N ASN A 100 -25.69 -12.84 -9.85
CA ASN A 100 -25.31 -11.54 -10.42
C ASN A 100 -24.05 -10.97 -9.76
N LEU A 101 -23.92 -11.07 -8.44
CA LEU A 101 -22.72 -10.62 -7.72
C LEU A 101 -21.48 -11.44 -8.10
N GLU A 102 -21.64 -12.75 -8.29
CA GLU A 102 -20.56 -13.62 -8.77
C GLU A 102 -20.11 -13.23 -10.19
N LYS A 103 -21.06 -12.91 -11.08
CA LYS A 103 -20.76 -12.39 -12.42
C LYS A 103 -20.02 -11.06 -12.36
N GLU A 104 -20.50 -10.10 -11.56
CA GLU A 104 -19.83 -8.80 -11.37
C GLU A 104 -18.42 -8.98 -10.81
N SER A 105 -18.26 -9.81 -9.78
CA SER A 105 -16.96 -10.15 -9.20
C SER A 105 -16.00 -10.73 -10.24
N ALA A 106 -16.45 -11.68 -11.05
CA ALA A 106 -15.64 -12.26 -12.12
C ALA A 106 -15.22 -11.20 -13.16
N THR A 107 -16.11 -10.29 -13.54
CA THR A 107 -15.77 -9.21 -14.49
C THR A 107 -14.74 -8.23 -13.91
N LEU A 108 -14.85 -7.89 -12.63
CA LEU A 108 -13.89 -7.03 -11.93
C LEU A 108 -12.52 -7.70 -11.82
N ALA A 109 -12.48 -9.00 -11.48
CA ALA A 109 -11.26 -9.78 -11.45
C ALA A 109 -10.56 -9.80 -12.82
N ASN A 110 -11.32 -10.05 -13.90
CA ASN A 110 -10.77 -10.04 -15.26
C ASN A 110 -10.19 -8.67 -15.63
N ARG A 111 -10.90 -7.58 -15.33
CA ARG A 111 -10.42 -6.21 -15.59
C ARG A 111 -9.15 -5.88 -14.79
N LEU A 112 -9.04 -6.37 -13.56
CA LEU A 112 -7.84 -6.20 -12.73
C LEU A 112 -6.64 -6.92 -13.33
N ILE A 113 -6.83 -8.18 -13.75
CA ILE A 113 -5.80 -9.00 -14.39
C ILE A 113 -5.32 -8.32 -15.69
N GLU A 114 -6.24 -7.86 -16.52
CA GLU A 114 -5.93 -7.14 -17.76
C GLU A 114 -5.17 -5.83 -17.47
N GLY A 115 -5.62 -5.05 -16.48
CA GLY A 115 -4.93 -3.84 -16.07
C GLY A 115 -3.54 -4.09 -15.47
N GLN A 116 -3.29 -5.24 -14.84
CA GLN A 116 -1.96 -5.65 -14.39
C GLN A 116 -1.09 -6.06 -15.58
N LYS A 117 -1.62 -6.83 -16.53
CA LYS A 117 -0.93 -7.22 -17.77
C LYS A 117 -0.46 -6.00 -18.54
N LEU A 118 -1.35 -5.03 -18.78
CA LEU A 118 -1.01 -3.78 -19.48
C LEU A 118 0.03 -2.94 -18.74
N ARG A 119 0.00 -2.89 -17.41
CA ARG A 119 1.03 -2.19 -16.62
C ARG A 119 2.40 -2.86 -16.74
N ASN A 120 2.43 -4.19 -16.71
CA ASN A 120 3.67 -4.95 -16.89
C ASN A 120 4.25 -4.77 -18.30
N GLU A 121 3.39 -4.81 -19.31
CA GLU A 121 3.78 -4.61 -20.71
C GLU A 121 4.30 -3.18 -20.94
N ASN A 122 3.62 -2.16 -20.42
CA ASN A 122 4.11 -0.77 -20.47
C ASN A 122 5.44 -0.58 -19.74
N ARG A 123 5.65 -1.25 -18.60
CA ARG A 123 6.93 -1.21 -17.88
C ARG A 123 8.05 -1.79 -18.73
N LEU A 124 7.81 -2.92 -19.40
CA LEU A 124 8.79 -3.57 -20.27
C LEU A 124 9.10 -2.71 -21.50
N LEU A 125 8.07 -2.13 -22.13
CA LEU A 125 8.24 -1.21 -23.26
C LEU A 125 9.05 0.02 -22.86
N LYS A 126 8.78 0.61 -21.69
CA LYS A 126 9.55 1.76 -21.18
C LYS A 126 11.02 1.41 -20.97
N GLN A 127 11.31 0.25 -20.38
CA GLN A 127 12.68 -0.24 -20.22
C GLN A 127 13.36 -0.46 -21.58
N ARG A 128 12.63 -1.00 -22.57
CA ARG A 128 13.15 -1.20 -23.92
C ARG A 128 13.49 0.13 -24.60
N VAL A 129 12.65 1.14 -24.46
CA VAL A 129 12.90 2.49 -24.97
C VAL A 129 14.14 3.09 -24.29
N GLU A 130 14.24 3.03 -22.96
CA GLU A 130 15.39 3.55 -22.24
C GLU A 130 16.72 2.88 -22.67
N ASN A 131 16.69 1.56 -22.90
CA ASN A 131 17.85 0.84 -23.40
C ASN A 131 18.24 1.28 -24.82
N LEU A 132 17.26 1.44 -25.72
CA LEU A 132 17.50 1.92 -27.08
C LEU A 132 18.03 3.36 -27.10
N GLU A 133 17.55 4.22 -26.21
CA GLU A 133 18.05 5.59 -26.04
C GLU A 133 19.51 5.59 -25.56
N LYS A 134 19.87 4.74 -24.60
CA LYS A 134 21.27 4.56 -24.15
C LYS A 134 22.16 4.06 -25.28
N GLU A 135 21.74 3.02 -25.99
CA GLU A 135 22.48 2.48 -27.15
C GLU A 135 22.68 3.57 -28.21
N SER A 136 21.61 4.32 -28.55
CA SER A 136 21.68 5.43 -29.50
C SER A 136 22.66 6.52 -29.06
N ALA A 137 22.63 6.92 -27.78
CA ALA A 137 23.56 7.91 -27.23
C ALA A 137 25.02 7.42 -27.27
N THR A 138 25.28 6.15 -26.95
CA THR A 138 26.63 5.58 -27.04
C THR A 138 27.16 5.56 -28.48
N LEU A 139 26.31 5.23 -29.45
CA LEU A 139 26.66 5.26 -30.86
C LEU A 139 26.96 6.68 -31.34
N ALA A 140 26.15 7.66 -30.92
CA ALA A 140 26.38 9.07 -31.24
C ALA A 140 27.72 9.56 -30.66
N ASN A 141 28.02 9.24 -29.40
CA ASN A 141 29.30 9.60 -28.77
C ASN A 141 30.50 8.99 -29.52
N ARG A 142 30.41 7.72 -29.91
CA ARG A 142 31.46 7.04 -30.67
C ARG A 142 31.68 7.66 -32.06
N LEU A 143 30.60 8.10 -32.71
CA LEU A 143 30.68 8.81 -33.98
C LEU A 143 31.39 10.16 -33.81
N ILE A 144 31.01 10.94 -32.80
CA ILE A 144 31.63 12.23 -32.47
C ILE A 144 33.11 12.05 -32.15
N GLU A 145 33.45 11.07 -31.31
CA GLU A 145 34.84 10.75 -30.96
C GLU A 145 35.67 10.40 -32.20
N GLY A 146 35.12 9.59 -33.12
CA GLY A 146 35.77 9.30 -34.39
C GLY A 146 35.96 10.53 -35.28
N GLN A 147 34.99 11.45 -35.31
CA GLN A 147 35.12 12.72 -36.05
C GLN A 147 36.18 13.63 -35.44
N VAL A 148 36.24 13.74 -34.11
CA VAL A 148 37.24 14.53 -33.39
C VAL A 148 38.64 13.96 -33.62
N LEU A 149 38.82 12.64 -33.50
CA LEU A 149 40.09 11.98 -33.79
C LEU A 149 40.56 12.25 -35.23
N ASN A 150 39.67 12.11 -36.21
CA ASN A 150 40.01 12.41 -37.61
C ASN A 150 40.42 13.88 -37.81
N ALA A 151 39.74 14.82 -37.13
CA ALA A 151 40.10 16.23 -37.17
C ALA A 151 41.48 16.49 -36.53
N GLN A 152 41.77 15.85 -35.38
CA GLN A 152 43.07 15.92 -34.72
C GLN A 152 44.19 15.38 -35.60
N TYR A 153 44.00 14.19 -36.20
CA TYR A 153 44.98 13.63 -37.13
C TYR A 153 45.21 14.53 -38.36
N ALA A 154 44.17 15.20 -38.87
CA ALA A 154 44.33 16.16 -39.95
C ALA A 154 45.15 17.37 -39.50
N GLU A 155 44.88 17.92 -38.32
CA GLU A 155 45.63 19.03 -37.73
C GLU A 155 47.11 18.68 -37.50
N GLU A 156 47.39 17.53 -36.90
CA GLU A 156 48.76 17.01 -36.73
C GLU A 156 49.47 16.84 -38.08
N SER A 157 48.77 16.33 -39.09
CA SER A 157 49.33 16.19 -40.44
C SER A 157 49.69 17.56 -41.05
N TYR A 158 48.86 18.59 -40.87
CA TYR A 158 49.18 19.95 -41.27
C TYR A 158 50.34 20.54 -40.46
N GLN A 159 50.39 20.27 -39.15
CA GLN A 159 51.48 20.68 -38.26
C GLN A 159 52.81 20.11 -38.72
N LEU A 160 52.87 18.78 -38.91
CA LEU A 160 54.03 18.07 -39.43
C LEU A 160 54.46 18.59 -40.80
N LYS A 161 53.49 18.90 -41.68
CA LYS A 161 53.81 19.47 -43.01
C LYS A 161 54.43 20.86 -42.90
N ARG A 162 53.96 21.68 -41.96
CA ARG A 162 54.52 23.01 -41.66
C ARG A 162 55.92 22.88 -41.07
N GLU A 163 56.11 22.01 -40.10
CA GLU A 163 57.41 21.71 -39.48
C GLU A 163 58.41 21.16 -40.50
N ASN A 164 57.99 20.24 -41.38
CA ASN A 164 58.83 19.76 -42.46
C ASN A 164 59.25 20.90 -43.40
N CYS A 165 58.37 21.86 -43.68
CA CYS A 165 58.72 23.03 -44.48
C CYS A 165 59.75 23.92 -43.76
N THR A 166 59.59 24.13 -42.45
CA THR A 166 60.57 24.91 -41.66
C THR A 166 61.89 24.18 -41.50
N LEU A 167 61.88 22.88 -41.23
CA LEU A 167 63.08 22.04 -41.16
C LEU A 167 63.78 21.99 -42.51
N LYS A 168 63.05 21.93 -43.61
CA LYS A 168 63.63 21.99 -44.95
C LYS A 168 64.30 23.34 -45.20
N LYS A 169 63.67 24.46 -44.80
CA LYS A 169 64.32 25.78 -44.82
C LYS A 169 65.56 25.85 -43.93
N GLN A 170 65.50 25.28 -42.73
CA GLN A 170 66.65 25.21 -41.81
C GLN A 170 67.74 24.30 -42.32
N ILE A 171 67.42 23.21 -43.03
CA ILE A 171 68.41 22.34 -43.69
C ILE A 171 69.03 23.08 -44.87
N ASP A 172 68.25 23.85 -45.64
CA ASP A 172 68.77 24.70 -46.70
C ASP A 172 69.67 25.81 -46.11
N GLU A 173 69.29 26.40 -44.97
CA GLU A 173 70.04 27.41 -44.23
C GLU A 173 71.29 26.82 -43.55
N ILE A 174 71.20 25.62 -42.97
CA ILE A 174 72.31 24.83 -42.46
C ILE A 174 73.20 24.43 -43.63
N ASN A 175 72.73 24.00 -44.79
CA ASN A 175 73.59 23.72 -45.95
C ASN A 175 74.31 24.99 -46.43
N CYS A 176 73.69 26.16 -46.31
CA CYS A 176 74.36 27.45 -46.49
C CYS A 176 75.38 27.77 -45.37
N LEU A 177 75.13 27.36 -44.13
CA LEU A 177 75.99 27.55 -42.95
C LEU A 177 77.03 26.43 -42.71
N ASN A 178 76.89 25.24 -43.31
CA ASN A 178 77.74 24.05 -43.17
C ASN A 178 78.89 24.08 -44.19
N ILE A 179 78.92 25.11 -45.04
CA ILE A 179 80.18 25.66 -45.58
C ILE A 179 80.98 26.36 -44.47
N ASN A 180 80.38 26.69 -43.32
CA ASN A 180 80.89 27.70 -42.39
C ASN A 180 80.70 27.38 -40.89
N ASN A 181 80.95 26.12 -40.46
CA ASN A 181 81.42 25.71 -39.12
C ASN A 181 80.63 24.57 -38.44
N ASN A 182 81.36 23.47 -38.18
CA ASN A 182 81.10 22.49 -37.14
C ASN A 182 81.15 23.14 -35.74
N HIS A 183 80.29 22.70 -34.78
CA HIS A 183 80.66 22.10 -33.47
C HIS A 183 79.57 22.22 -32.37
N ASN A 184 79.20 21.05 -31.78
CA ASN A 184 78.67 20.77 -30.40
C ASN A 184 77.31 21.37 -29.94
N THR A 185 76.46 20.74 -29.10
CA THR A 185 76.75 20.02 -27.84
C THR A 185 75.49 19.23 -27.34
N TYR A 186 75.71 18.13 -26.60
CA TYR A 186 74.73 17.26 -25.91
C TYR A 186 74.32 17.81 -24.51
N ILE A 187 73.07 17.61 -24.06
CA ILE A 187 72.62 17.79 -22.65
C ILE A 187 71.68 16.65 -22.17
N ASN A 188 72.20 15.88 -21.22
CA ASN A 188 71.67 15.28 -19.97
C ASN A 188 70.15 15.08 -19.70
N ASN A 189 69.76 13.86 -19.25
CA ASN A 189 68.44 13.51 -18.67
C ASN A 189 68.58 12.46 -17.52
N ASN A 190 67.96 12.71 -16.35
CA ASN A 190 67.21 11.72 -15.52
C ASN A 190 66.86 12.23 -14.10
N THR A 191 65.56 12.37 -13.79
CA THR A 191 64.96 12.31 -12.43
C THR A 191 63.44 12.03 -12.52
N ILE A 192 63.01 10.77 -12.36
CA ILE A 192 61.62 10.39 -12.04
C ILE A 192 61.67 9.12 -11.17
N GLU A 193 61.52 9.24 -9.85
CA GLU A 193 61.14 8.10 -9.00
C GLU A 193 60.71 8.55 -7.58
N THR A 194 59.47 9.04 -7.43
CA THR A 194 58.77 9.12 -6.13
C THR A 194 57.27 9.34 -6.38
N LYS A 195 56.44 8.28 -6.54
CA LYS A 195 54.96 8.41 -6.55
C LYS A 195 54.13 7.09 -6.49
N ASN A 196 54.62 6.00 -5.89
CA ASN A 196 53.94 4.69 -5.96
C ASN A 196 53.50 4.05 -4.62
N LEU A 197 53.27 4.81 -3.54
CA LEU A 197 52.86 4.22 -2.25
C LEU A 197 51.43 4.52 -1.77
N ASN A 198 50.60 5.26 -2.52
CA ASN A 198 49.29 5.71 -2.00
C ASN A 198 48.05 5.07 -2.67
N SER A 199 48.19 4.08 -3.56
CA SER A 199 47.05 3.43 -4.24
C SER A 199 46.63 2.07 -3.67
N SER A 200 47.38 1.48 -2.74
CA SER A 200 47.10 0.12 -2.24
C SER A 200 46.06 0.09 -1.10
N ASP A 201 45.99 1.14 -0.27
CA ASP A 201 45.19 1.10 0.96
C ASP A 201 43.69 1.35 0.72
N PHE A 202 43.31 2.05 -0.35
CA PHE A 202 41.91 2.37 -0.66
C PHE A 202 41.12 1.17 -1.23
N LEU A 203 41.78 0.30 -2.00
CA LEU A 203 41.14 -0.86 -2.63
C LEU A 203 40.90 -2.01 -1.64
N VAL A 204 41.75 -2.15 -0.61
CA VAL A 204 41.62 -3.19 0.42
C VAL A 204 40.47 -2.90 1.38
N THR A 205 40.20 -1.64 1.69
CA THR A 205 39.07 -1.24 2.55
C THR A 205 37.71 -1.34 1.86
N SER A 206 37.64 -1.15 0.54
CA SER A 206 36.38 -1.26 -0.21
C SER A 206 35.91 -2.71 -0.37
N ASN A 207 36.83 -3.64 -0.62
CA ASN A 207 36.50 -5.05 -0.84
C ASN A 207 36.07 -5.79 0.44
N ASN A 208 36.57 -5.36 1.61
CA ASN A 208 36.17 -5.96 2.89
C ASN A 208 34.72 -5.64 3.27
N ASN A 209 34.23 -4.45 2.94
CA ASN A 209 32.85 -4.06 3.23
C ASN A 209 31.82 -4.82 2.37
N GLU A 210 32.16 -5.12 1.10
CA GLU A 210 31.29 -5.95 0.24
C GLU A 210 31.22 -7.41 0.73
N LEU A 211 32.32 -7.95 1.26
CA LEU A 211 32.35 -9.31 1.79
C LEU A 211 31.47 -9.49 3.04
N ASP A 212 31.38 -8.47 3.91
CA ASP A 212 30.54 -8.54 5.11
C ASP A 212 29.04 -8.46 4.76
N VAL A 213 28.66 -7.63 3.78
CA VAL A 213 27.28 -7.55 3.27
C VAL A 213 26.85 -8.86 2.61
N LEU A 214 27.75 -9.52 1.89
CA LEU A 214 27.51 -10.82 1.27
C LEU A 214 27.36 -11.94 2.32
N ARG A 215 28.15 -11.90 3.41
CA ARG A 215 28.02 -12.87 4.52
C ARG A 215 26.69 -12.72 5.25
N GLU A 216 26.23 -11.50 5.49
CA GLU A 216 24.96 -11.24 6.15
C GLU A 216 23.76 -11.65 5.30
N THR A 217 23.82 -11.45 3.98
CA THR A 217 22.80 -11.94 3.05
C THR A 217 22.76 -13.47 2.97
N VAL A 218 23.91 -14.14 2.94
CA VAL A 218 23.98 -15.62 2.98
C VAL A 218 23.37 -16.16 4.27
N ASN A 219 23.68 -15.57 5.42
CA ASN A 219 23.12 -16.00 6.71
C ASN A 219 21.60 -15.84 6.76
N ARG A 220 21.07 -14.72 6.25
CA ARG A 220 19.63 -14.45 6.16
C ARG A 220 18.91 -15.49 5.30
N LEU A 221 19.44 -15.75 4.10
CA LEU A 221 18.90 -16.76 3.18
C LEU A 221 18.95 -18.17 3.79
N THR A 222 20.01 -18.49 4.54
CA THR A 222 20.15 -19.79 5.21
C THR A 222 19.11 -19.99 6.31
N MET A 223 18.84 -18.96 7.12
CA MET A 223 17.78 -19.02 8.14
C MET A 223 16.38 -19.12 7.53
N GLU A 224 16.13 -18.39 6.44
CA GLU A 224 14.85 -18.44 5.72
C GLU A 224 14.59 -19.82 5.09
N ASN A 225 15.62 -20.44 4.50
CA ASN A 225 15.54 -21.78 3.93
C ASN A 225 15.28 -22.85 5.00
N ARG A 226 15.90 -22.71 6.18
CA ARG A 226 15.65 -23.60 7.34
C ARG A 226 14.22 -23.49 7.85
N ARG A 227 13.65 -22.28 7.87
CA ARG A 227 12.24 -22.03 8.24
C ARG A 227 11.28 -22.72 7.27
N LEU A 228 11.50 -22.55 5.97
CA LEU A 228 10.68 -23.14 4.90
C LEU A 228 10.73 -24.68 4.89
N GLN A 229 11.83 -25.30 5.35
CA GLN A 229 11.92 -26.77 5.47
C GLN A 229 11.23 -27.33 6.72
N SER A 230 11.05 -26.53 7.78
CA SER A 230 10.44 -26.99 9.04
C SER A 230 8.91 -26.99 9.05
N THR A 231 8.29 -26.08 8.32
CA THR A 231 6.82 -25.95 8.19
C THR A 231 6.12 -27.14 7.51
N PRO A 232 6.62 -27.72 6.39
CA PRO A 232 5.93 -28.84 5.73
C PRO A 232 5.98 -30.14 6.53
N ASN A 233 7.02 -30.38 7.33
CA ASN A 233 7.17 -31.65 8.06
C ASN A 233 6.17 -31.80 9.22
N ILE A 234 5.76 -30.71 9.86
CA ILE A 234 4.80 -30.74 10.98
C ILE A 234 3.40 -31.08 10.45
N GLU A 235 2.98 -30.44 9.35
CA GLU A 235 1.68 -30.70 8.73
C GLU A 235 1.59 -32.13 8.18
N ILE A 236 2.66 -32.64 7.55
CA ILE A 236 2.72 -34.03 7.07
C ILE A 236 2.61 -35.03 8.23
N SER A 237 3.28 -34.79 9.37
CA SER A 237 3.19 -35.65 10.55
C SER A 237 1.77 -35.70 11.11
N THR A 238 1.09 -34.55 11.22
CA THR A 238 -0.29 -34.50 11.70
C THR A 238 -1.27 -35.22 10.77
N LEU A 239 -1.08 -35.13 9.45
CA LEU A 239 -1.89 -35.84 8.46
C LEU A 239 -1.64 -37.36 8.51
N GLN A 240 -0.42 -37.79 8.82
CA GLN A 240 -0.09 -39.21 8.99
C GLN A 240 -0.73 -39.79 10.26
N GLU A 241 -0.78 -39.02 11.35
CA GLU A 241 -1.48 -39.41 12.59
C GLU A 241 -2.99 -39.51 12.37
N GLU A 242 -3.61 -38.51 11.72
CA GLU A 242 -5.04 -38.54 11.36
C GLU A 242 -5.39 -39.73 10.45
N LEU A 243 -4.54 -40.05 9.46
CA LEU A 243 -4.73 -41.21 8.59
C LEU A 243 -4.63 -42.54 9.34
N THR A 244 -3.72 -42.65 10.30
CA THR A 244 -3.53 -43.87 11.09
C THR A 244 -4.75 -44.14 11.97
N LEU A 245 -5.30 -43.10 12.58
CA LEU A 245 -6.54 -43.19 13.36
C LEU A 245 -7.73 -43.62 12.49
N VAL A 246 -7.89 -43.07 11.29
CA VAL A 246 -8.95 -43.47 10.35
C VAL A 246 -8.80 -44.94 9.95
N LYS A 247 -7.58 -45.39 9.64
CA LYS A 247 -7.33 -46.79 9.25
C LYS A 247 -7.62 -47.79 10.38
N MET A 248 -7.26 -47.48 11.63
CA MET A 248 -7.60 -48.34 12.77
C MET A 248 -9.10 -48.46 12.94
N ARG A 249 -9.82 -47.34 12.78
CA ARG A 249 -11.27 -47.30 12.89
C ARG A 249 -11.99 -48.08 11.79
N ASP A 250 -11.52 -47.97 10.54
CA ASP A 250 -12.08 -48.72 9.42
C ASP A 250 -11.85 -50.24 9.60
N ALA A 251 -10.71 -50.63 10.19
CA ALA A 251 -10.45 -52.02 10.53
C ALA A 251 -11.41 -52.54 11.62
N GLU A 252 -11.71 -51.74 12.65
CA GLU A 252 -12.68 -52.07 13.69
C GLU A 252 -14.10 -52.21 13.14
N ALA A 253 -14.54 -51.28 12.27
CA ALA A 253 -15.83 -51.35 11.60
C ALA A 253 -15.96 -52.61 10.71
N GLN A 254 -14.88 -52.96 10.00
CA GLN A 254 -14.82 -54.16 9.17
C GLN A 254 -14.91 -55.44 10.02
N MET A 255 -14.25 -55.48 11.18
CA MET A 255 -14.34 -56.61 12.12
C MET A 255 -15.76 -56.76 12.68
N ASN A 256 -16.38 -55.66 13.13
CA ASN A 256 -17.75 -55.67 13.66
C ASN A 256 -18.79 -56.14 12.63
N MET A 257 -18.64 -55.72 11.36
CA MET A 257 -19.49 -56.18 10.25
C MET A 257 -19.31 -57.68 9.99
N ASN A 258 -18.07 -58.19 10.07
CA ASN A 258 -17.79 -59.61 9.91
C ASN A 258 -18.37 -60.44 11.06
N GLU A 259 -18.31 -59.96 12.30
CA GLU A 259 -18.95 -60.62 13.45
C GLU A 259 -20.47 -60.69 13.31
N LEU A 260 -21.11 -59.60 12.83
CA LEU A 260 -22.55 -59.58 12.56
C LEU A 260 -22.95 -60.60 11.48
N ARG A 261 -22.17 -60.67 10.40
CA ARG A 261 -22.38 -61.66 9.33
C ARG A 261 -22.24 -63.08 9.85
N GLN A 262 -21.23 -63.33 10.68
CA GLN A 262 -21.03 -64.64 11.29
C GLN A 262 -22.19 -65.01 12.23
N ARG A 263 -22.66 -64.07 13.06
CA ARG A 263 -23.77 -64.33 13.98
C ARG A 263 -25.08 -64.64 13.26
N ILE A 264 -25.37 -63.94 12.16
CA ILE A 264 -26.52 -64.23 11.30
C ILE A 264 -26.38 -65.62 10.65
N ALA A 265 -25.18 -65.98 10.20
CA ALA A 265 -24.92 -67.31 9.62
C ALA A 265 -25.11 -68.44 10.65
N ASP A 266 -24.63 -68.26 11.88
CA ASP A 266 -24.77 -69.24 12.97
C ASP A 266 -26.24 -69.44 13.35
N LEU A 267 -27.00 -68.35 13.52
CA LEU A 267 -28.44 -68.43 13.82
C LEU A 267 -29.25 -69.07 12.70
N ASN A 268 -28.87 -68.82 11.44
CA ASN A 268 -29.52 -69.45 10.28
C ASN A 268 -29.21 -70.95 10.23
N ARG A 269 -27.99 -71.37 10.61
CA ARG A 269 -27.62 -72.78 10.75
C ARG A 269 -28.39 -73.44 11.90
N GLU A 270 -28.47 -72.80 13.06
CA GLU A 270 -29.26 -73.30 14.21
C GLU A 270 -30.74 -73.46 13.84
N TRP A 271 -31.32 -72.52 13.11
CA TRP A 271 -32.69 -72.60 12.62
C TRP A 271 -32.89 -73.74 11.61
N GLN A 272 -31.97 -73.91 10.65
CA GLN A 272 -32.03 -75.01 9.68
C GLN A 272 -31.91 -76.39 10.34
N LEU A 273 -31.07 -76.52 11.37
CA LEU A 273 -30.93 -77.77 12.13
C LEU A 273 -32.22 -78.07 12.89
N HIS A 274 -32.78 -77.10 13.61
CA HIS A 274 -34.04 -77.28 14.33
C HIS A 274 -35.22 -77.59 13.38
N ASP A 275 -35.31 -76.92 12.23
CA ASP A 275 -36.32 -77.21 11.21
C ASP A 275 -36.16 -78.63 10.64
N SER A 276 -34.93 -79.12 10.53
CA SER A 276 -34.67 -80.51 10.10
C SER A 276 -35.00 -81.54 11.20
N GLU A 277 -34.69 -81.27 12.47
CA GLU A 277 -34.98 -82.13 13.62
C GLU A 277 -36.48 -82.25 13.87
N CYS A 278 -37.23 -81.15 13.82
CA CYS A 278 -38.69 -81.17 13.89
C CYS A 278 -39.33 -81.96 12.73
N LYS A 279 -38.72 -81.94 11.54
CA LYS A 279 -39.20 -82.75 10.39
C LYS A 279 -38.91 -84.24 10.57
N THR A 280 -37.78 -84.60 11.19
CA THR A 280 -37.46 -86.00 11.47
C THR A 280 -38.30 -86.59 12.59
N ASP A 281 -38.57 -85.83 13.65
CA ASP A 281 -39.41 -86.29 14.77
C ASP A 281 -40.87 -86.51 14.33
N ARG A 282 -41.39 -85.64 13.46
CA ARG A 282 -42.71 -85.82 12.82
C ARG A 282 -42.80 -87.01 11.87
N ALA A 283 -41.67 -87.45 11.30
CA ALA A 283 -41.63 -88.64 10.44
C ALA A 283 -41.57 -89.95 11.26
N MET A 284 -41.16 -89.89 12.53
CA MET A 284 -41.06 -91.04 13.43
C MET A 284 -42.27 -91.22 14.36
N GLU A 285 -43.02 -90.15 14.70
CA GLU A 285 -44.22 -90.23 15.56
C GLU A 285 -45.53 -90.22 14.75
N ASN A 286 -46.19 -91.37 14.64
CA ASN A 286 -47.47 -91.56 13.95
C ASN A 286 -48.70 -91.56 14.89
N HIS A 287 -48.66 -90.89 16.05
CA HIS A 287 -49.83 -90.77 16.94
C HIS A 287 -50.00 -89.36 17.55
N SER A 288 -51.24 -88.90 17.54
CA SER A 288 -51.73 -87.61 18.03
C SER A 288 -51.42 -87.40 19.52
N ASN A 289 -50.36 -86.64 19.81
CA ASN A 289 -50.02 -86.14 21.14
C ASN A 289 -50.00 -84.61 21.11
N ASN A 290 -51.11 -83.98 21.55
CA ASN A 290 -51.25 -82.51 21.65
C ASN A 290 -50.17 -81.83 22.51
N ASN A 291 -49.45 -82.57 23.36
CA ASN A 291 -48.34 -82.01 24.14
C ASN A 291 -47.12 -81.69 23.26
N ASN A 292 -46.83 -82.48 22.21
CA ASN A 292 -45.70 -82.23 21.32
C ASN A 292 -45.93 -80.97 20.47
N ASP A 293 -47.18 -80.70 20.08
CA ASP A 293 -47.55 -79.46 19.38
C ASP A 293 -47.35 -78.20 20.25
N ALA A 294 -47.56 -78.29 21.57
CA ALA A 294 -47.31 -77.19 22.49
C ALA A 294 -45.81 -76.95 22.71
N TYR A 295 -45.01 -78.02 22.79
CA TYR A 295 -43.55 -77.91 22.84
C TYR A 295 -42.98 -77.34 21.54
N ASP A 296 -43.48 -77.76 20.38
CA ASP A 296 -43.11 -77.22 19.05
C ASP A 296 -43.43 -75.73 18.94
N LEU A 297 -44.59 -75.29 19.44
CA LEU A 297 -44.99 -73.89 19.42
C LEU A 297 -44.07 -73.03 20.31
N ILE A 298 -43.78 -73.49 21.53
CA ILE A 298 -42.86 -72.80 22.45
C ILE A 298 -41.44 -72.75 21.87
N ALA A 299 -40.98 -73.82 21.22
CA ALA A 299 -39.69 -73.86 20.56
C ALA A 299 -39.61 -72.88 19.38
N HIS A 300 -40.67 -72.80 18.57
CA HIS A 300 -40.80 -71.80 17.49
C HIS A 300 -40.82 -70.36 18.03
N GLU A 301 -41.57 -70.10 19.11
CA GLU A 301 -41.62 -68.79 19.75
C GLU A 301 -40.25 -68.40 20.34
N LEU A 302 -39.54 -69.34 20.97
CA LEU A 302 -38.19 -69.13 21.49
C LEU A 302 -37.20 -68.77 20.38
N ILE A 303 -37.23 -69.48 19.25
CA ILE A 303 -36.35 -69.17 18.11
C ILE A 303 -36.74 -67.82 17.49
N THR A 304 -38.03 -67.52 17.38
CA THR A 304 -38.51 -66.22 16.89
C THR A 304 -38.05 -65.09 17.79
N LEU A 305 -38.08 -65.28 19.12
CA LEU A 305 -37.56 -64.33 20.09
C LEU A 305 -36.05 -64.17 19.98
N LYS A 306 -35.28 -65.26 19.85
CA LYS A 306 -33.82 -65.20 19.61
C LYS A 306 -33.46 -64.48 18.31
N MET A 307 -34.22 -64.69 17.23
CA MET A 307 -34.03 -63.96 15.97
C MET A 307 -34.33 -62.46 16.13
N ARG A 308 -35.39 -62.11 16.88
CA ARG A 308 -35.72 -60.71 17.16
C ARG A 308 -34.65 -60.04 18.04
N GLU A 309 -34.15 -60.74 19.05
CA GLU A 309 -33.05 -60.29 19.92
C GLU A 309 -31.77 -60.05 19.10
N ALA A 310 -31.39 -61.02 18.26
CA ALA A 310 -30.25 -60.87 17.35
C ALA A 310 -30.44 -59.72 16.33
N GLN A 311 -31.67 -59.49 15.87
CA GLN A 311 -31.98 -58.36 15.00
C GLN A 311 -31.81 -57.04 15.74
N THR A 312 -32.29 -56.93 16.98
CA THR A 312 -32.09 -55.72 17.79
C THR A 312 -30.63 -55.49 18.15
N ASP A 313 -29.83 -56.55 18.37
CA ASP A 313 -28.39 -56.44 18.58
C ASP A 313 -27.65 -55.97 17.33
N CYS A 314 -28.09 -56.43 16.15
CA CYS A 314 -27.59 -55.94 14.87
C CYS A 314 -27.89 -54.44 14.69
N ASP A 315 -29.13 -54.04 14.95
CA ASP A 315 -29.56 -52.65 14.85
C ASP A 315 -28.80 -51.76 15.85
N ASN A 316 -28.56 -52.23 17.09
CA ASN A 316 -27.76 -51.53 18.10
C ASN A 316 -26.29 -51.36 17.68
N LYS A 317 -25.68 -52.38 17.09
CA LYS A 317 -24.31 -52.30 16.55
C LYS A 317 -24.24 -51.33 15.35
N LEU A 318 -25.23 -51.33 14.46
CA LEU A 318 -25.33 -50.36 13.36
C LEU A 318 -25.49 -48.92 13.85
N LEU A 319 -26.32 -48.70 14.87
CA LEU A 319 -26.49 -47.38 15.50
C LEU A 319 -25.20 -46.93 16.19
N SER A 320 -24.49 -47.83 16.86
CA SER A 320 -23.19 -47.54 17.48
C SER A 320 -22.14 -47.12 16.44
N GLN A 321 -22.08 -47.81 15.29
CA GLN A 321 -21.23 -47.41 14.18
C GLN A 321 -21.59 -46.02 13.66
N LYS A 322 -22.90 -45.73 13.50
CA LYS A 322 -23.38 -44.43 13.04
C LYS A 322 -23.02 -43.29 14.00
N ILE A 323 -23.07 -43.54 15.31
CA ILE A 323 -22.62 -42.58 16.33
C ILE A 323 -21.12 -42.29 16.14
N MET A 324 -20.31 -43.33 16.00
CA MET A 324 -18.87 -43.18 15.77
C MET A 324 -18.57 -42.37 14.50
N ASP A 325 -19.26 -42.64 13.40
CA ASP A 325 -19.15 -41.88 12.14
C ASP A 325 -19.45 -40.39 12.34
N ILE A 326 -20.54 -40.07 13.03
CA ILE A 326 -20.92 -38.68 13.35
C ILE A 326 -19.87 -38.02 14.26
N GLU A 327 -19.34 -38.73 15.26
CA GLU A 327 -18.29 -38.21 16.14
C GLU A 327 -17.00 -37.89 15.37
N THR A 328 -16.62 -38.70 14.40
CA THR A 328 -15.47 -38.38 13.54
C THR A 328 -15.73 -37.22 12.60
N GLN A 329 -16.92 -37.15 11.99
CA GLN A 329 -17.30 -35.99 11.18
C GLN A 329 -17.25 -34.72 12.02
N LYS A 330 -17.75 -34.77 13.27
CA LYS A 330 -17.66 -33.67 14.23
C LYS A 330 -16.20 -33.29 14.50
N GLN A 331 -15.30 -34.25 14.75
CA GLN A 331 -13.90 -33.98 15.02
C GLN A 331 -13.18 -33.37 13.80
N VAL A 332 -13.46 -33.87 12.59
CA VAL A 332 -12.91 -33.32 11.34
C VAL A 332 -13.38 -31.89 11.12
N LEU A 333 -14.68 -31.63 11.28
CA LEU A 333 -15.23 -30.28 11.17
C LEU A 333 -14.66 -29.35 12.25
N HIS A 334 -14.48 -29.83 13.48
CA HIS A 334 -13.84 -29.06 14.54
C HIS A 334 -12.40 -28.69 14.20
N ASN A 335 -11.59 -29.64 13.70
CA ASN A 335 -10.23 -29.39 13.27
C ASN A 335 -10.18 -28.41 12.07
N GLN A 336 -11.13 -28.52 11.14
CA GLN A 336 -11.25 -27.60 10.01
C GLN A 336 -11.57 -26.18 10.47
N ILE A 337 -12.55 -26.01 11.36
CA ILE A 337 -12.90 -24.70 11.95
C ILE A 337 -11.68 -24.12 12.66
N LYS A 338 -10.98 -24.92 13.47
CA LYS A 338 -9.77 -24.46 14.16
C LYS A 338 -8.68 -23.98 13.20
N ARG A 339 -8.41 -24.72 12.12
CA ARG A 339 -7.46 -24.30 11.07
C ARG A 339 -7.88 -22.97 10.42
N GLN A 340 -9.17 -22.81 10.15
CA GLN A 340 -9.73 -21.57 9.60
C GLN A 340 -9.62 -20.40 10.60
N ASP A 341 -9.88 -20.64 11.88
CA ASP A 341 -9.74 -19.63 12.93
C ASP A 341 -8.28 -19.19 13.08
N ASP A 342 -7.32 -20.12 13.04
CA ASP A 342 -5.88 -19.81 13.09
C ASP A 342 -5.43 -19.02 11.85
N GLU A 343 -5.95 -19.33 10.67
CA GLU A 343 -5.72 -18.56 9.44
C GLU A 343 -6.33 -17.15 9.53
N LEU A 344 -7.57 -17.03 10.03
CA LEU A 344 -8.21 -15.74 10.27
C LEU A 344 -7.43 -14.90 11.28
N GLN A 345 -6.89 -15.51 12.34
CA GLN A 345 -6.02 -14.81 13.30
C GLN A 345 -4.74 -14.32 12.64
N ARG A 346 -4.07 -15.14 11.82
CA ARG A 346 -2.89 -14.73 11.06
C ARG A 346 -3.18 -13.56 10.14
N ILE A 347 -4.24 -13.63 9.34
CA ILE A 347 -4.63 -12.54 8.43
C ILE A 347 -4.97 -11.26 9.21
N ARG A 348 -5.62 -11.37 10.38
CA ARG A 348 -5.90 -10.21 11.24
C ARG A 348 -4.61 -9.55 11.75
N LEU A 349 -3.63 -10.32 12.20
CA LEU A 349 -2.34 -9.80 12.63
C LEU A 349 -1.60 -9.10 11.48
N GLU A 350 -1.56 -9.72 10.29
CA GLU A 350 -0.97 -9.11 9.10
C GLU A 350 -1.68 -7.81 8.69
N LEU A 351 -3.00 -7.75 8.82
CA LEU A 351 -3.79 -6.55 8.56
C LEU A 351 -3.44 -5.43 9.55
N ASP A 352 -3.33 -5.74 10.84
CA ASP A 352 -2.97 -4.76 11.85
C ASP A 352 -1.53 -4.27 11.69
N GLU A 353 -0.59 -5.13 11.33
CA GLU A 353 0.78 -4.72 10.95
C GLU A 353 0.80 -3.82 9.70
N CYS A 354 -0.01 -4.12 8.68
CA CYS A 354 -0.18 -3.25 7.52
C CYS A 354 -0.75 -1.89 7.91
N ARG A 355 -1.73 -1.84 8.81
CA ARG A 355 -2.34 -0.60 9.30
C ARG A 355 -1.35 0.27 10.06
N VAL A 356 -0.50 -0.34 10.90
CA VAL A 356 0.57 0.39 11.60
C VAL A 356 1.53 1.01 10.58
N ARG A 357 2.01 0.23 9.60
CA ARG A 357 2.88 0.75 8.53
C ARG A 357 2.22 1.86 7.71
N GLU A 358 0.93 1.73 7.38
CA GLU A 358 0.19 2.76 6.68
C GLU A 358 0.15 4.07 7.49
N ASN A 359 -0.10 3.98 8.80
CA ASN A 359 -0.13 5.13 9.68
C ASN A 359 1.27 5.78 9.80
N GLU A 360 2.33 4.98 9.87
CA GLU A 360 3.71 5.49 9.85
C GLU A 360 4.02 6.26 8.56
N PHE A 361 3.68 5.71 7.39
CA PHE A 361 3.84 6.41 6.12
C PHE A 361 2.98 7.67 6.03
N ARG A 362 1.77 7.64 6.60
CA ARG A 362 0.90 8.82 6.66
C ARG A 362 1.51 9.94 7.50
N ILE A 363 2.12 9.61 8.63
CA ILE A 363 2.84 10.57 9.48
C ILE A 363 4.03 11.14 8.70
N GLN A 364 4.86 10.29 8.08
CA GLN A 364 6.01 10.73 7.28
C GLN A 364 5.61 11.66 6.13
N LEU A 365 4.51 11.35 5.43
CA LEU A 365 3.97 12.22 4.38
C LEU A 365 3.54 13.59 4.92
N ASN A 366 2.93 13.62 6.10
CA ASN A 366 2.52 14.88 6.72
C ASN A 366 3.74 15.71 7.16
N ASP A 367 4.78 15.06 7.67
CA ASP A 367 6.03 15.73 8.06
C ASP A 367 6.74 16.35 6.85
N ILE A 368 6.87 15.61 5.74
CA ILE A 368 7.44 16.12 4.48
C ILE A 368 6.60 17.28 3.95
N LYS A 369 5.27 17.17 4.00
CA LYS A 369 4.36 18.23 3.58
C LYS A 369 4.55 19.51 4.42
N ASN A 370 4.71 19.37 5.73
CA ASN A 370 4.96 20.50 6.62
C ASN A 370 6.33 21.13 6.34
N GLN A 371 7.38 20.34 6.16
CA GLN A 371 8.71 20.84 5.77
C GLN A 371 8.69 21.60 4.45
N MET A 372 7.94 21.10 3.45
CA MET A 372 7.77 21.79 2.17
C MET A 372 7.03 23.13 2.35
N ASN A 373 5.96 23.17 3.14
CA ASN A 373 5.23 24.40 3.43
C ASN A 373 6.14 25.43 4.13
N ASP A 374 6.92 24.99 5.13
CA ASP A 374 7.88 25.84 5.84
C ASP A 374 8.96 26.38 4.88
N GLY A 375 9.45 25.56 3.94
CA GLY A 375 10.38 25.98 2.90
C GLY A 375 9.79 27.05 1.98
N VAL A 376 8.52 26.90 1.57
CA VAL A 376 7.82 27.91 0.75
C VAL A 376 7.63 29.21 1.53
N LEU A 377 7.31 29.15 2.83
CA LEU A 377 7.18 30.34 3.67
C LEU A 377 8.51 31.08 3.81
N ARG A 378 9.61 30.36 4.07
CA ARG A 378 10.97 30.93 4.11
C ARG A 378 11.36 31.60 2.79
N GLN A 379 11.10 30.94 1.66
CA GLN A 379 11.40 31.51 0.35
C GLN A 379 10.62 32.81 0.09
N LYS A 380 9.35 32.89 0.53
CA LYS A 380 8.55 34.11 0.43
C LYS A 380 9.10 35.22 1.33
N GLU A 381 9.52 34.89 2.55
CA GLU A 381 10.15 35.81 3.49
C GLU A 381 11.48 36.36 2.92
N ASP A 382 12.36 35.48 2.40
CA ASP A 382 13.61 35.87 1.77
C ASP A 382 13.39 36.78 0.55
N SER A 383 12.39 36.47 -0.29
CA SER A 383 12.03 37.31 -1.43
C SER A 383 11.50 38.68 -0.98
N MET A 384 10.72 38.74 0.09
CA MET A 384 10.23 39.99 0.65
C MET A 384 11.38 40.82 1.25
N MET A 385 12.30 40.19 1.98
CA MET A 385 13.48 40.84 2.54
C MET A 385 14.39 41.42 1.45
N LEU A 386 14.58 40.69 0.35
CA LEU A 386 15.35 41.19 -0.80
C LEU A 386 14.69 42.43 -1.41
N ARG A 387 13.37 42.40 -1.63
CA ARG A 387 12.63 43.56 -2.15
C ARG A 387 12.70 44.77 -1.23
N ILE A 388 12.65 44.57 0.09
CA ILE A 388 12.82 45.66 1.06
C ILE A 388 14.21 46.26 0.94
N ARG A 389 15.26 45.43 0.91
CA ARG A 389 16.64 45.91 0.77
C ARG A 389 16.87 46.64 -0.56
N GLU A 390 16.29 46.14 -1.65
CA GLU A 390 16.31 46.82 -2.95
C GLU A 390 15.59 48.17 -2.87
N ALA A 391 14.41 48.23 -2.25
CA ALA A 391 13.68 49.47 -2.05
C ALA A 391 14.48 50.49 -1.22
N GLU A 392 15.07 50.06 -0.10
CA GLU A 392 15.96 50.88 0.73
C GLU A 392 17.17 51.41 -0.07
N SER A 393 17.81 50.55 -0.86
CA SER A 393 18.91 50.97 -1.74
C SER A 393 18.44 52.02 -2.76
N THR A 394 17.31 51.78 -3.44
CA THR A 394 16.76 52.75 -4.39
C THR A 394 16.36 54.08 -3.72
N GLN A 395 15.87 54.03 -2.48
CA GLN A 395 15.58 55.23 -1.69
C GLN A 395 16.87 56.00 -1.39
N THR A 396 17.91 55.35 -0.87
CA THR A 396 19.19 56.03 -0.59
C THR A 396 19.82 56.63 -1.86
N VAL A 397 19.72 55.96 -3.00
CA VAL A 397 20.16 56.50 -4.29
C VAL A 397 19.31 57.72 -4.68
N GLY A 398 18.00 57.68 -4.45
CA GLY A 398 17.11 58.82 -4.63
C GLY A 398 17.51 60.02 -3.78
N ASP A 399 17.75 59.81 -2.48
CA ASP A 399 18.16 60.84 -1.53
C ASP A 399 19.52 61.46 -1.93
N LEU A 400 20.50 60.64 -2.32
CA LEU A 400 21.79 61.12 -2.82
C LEU A 400 21.65 61.91 -4.12
N ARG A 401 20.82 61.47 -5.06
CA ARG A 401 20.53 62.20 -6.31
C ARG A 401 19.88 63.55 -6.03
N GLN A 402 18.94 63.61 -5.10
CA GLN A 402 18.34 64.87 -4.67
C GLN A 402 19.41 65.79 -4.08
N ARG A 403 20.29 65.27 -3.22
CA ARG A 403 21.37 66.07 -2.63
C ARG A 403 22.36 66.59 -3.66
N ILE A 404 22.69 65.78 -4.68
CA ILE A 404 23.52 66.21 -5.80
C ILE A 404 22.83 67.36 -6.55
N ALA A 405 21.54 67.23 -6.88
CA ALA A 405 20.79 68.27 -7.57
C ALA A 405 20.70 69.59 -6.75
N GLU A 406 20.51 69.50 -5.44
CA GLU A 406 20.56 70.66 -4.54
C GLU A 406 21.91 71.37 -4.59
N LEU A 407 23.01 70.61 -4.56
CA LEU A 407 24.37 71.16 -4.66
C LEU A 407 24.66 71.73 -6.05
N GLU A 408 24.15 71.13 -7.12
CA GLU A 408 24.26 71.63 -8.49
C GLU A 408 23.53 72.98 -8.64
N ILE A 409 22.33 73.11 -8.08
CA ILE A 409 21.58 74.38 -8.08
C ILE A 409 22.37 75.44 -7.31
N LEU A 410 22.82 75.14 -6.08
CA LEU A 410 23.61 76.06 -5.28
C LEU A 410 24.89 76.50 -6.01
N ASN A 411 25.55 75.58 -6.71
CA ASN A 411 26.72 75.89 -7.51
C ASN A 411 26.37 76.84 -8.67
N GLN A 412 25.27 76.62 -9.38
CA GLN A 412 24.80 77.53 -10.43
C GLN A 412 24.40 78.91 -9.89
N GLU A 413 23.80 78.99 -8.71
CA GLU A 413 23.52 80.26 -8.02
C GLU A 413 24.80 81.03 -7.69
N LEU A 414 25.82 80.34 -7.17
CA LEU A 414 27.13 80.93 -6.87
C LEU A 414 27.85 81.41 -8.14
N ILE A 415 27.85 80.62 -9.22
CA ILE A 415 28.42 81.02 -10.51
C ILE A 415 27.69 82.26 -11.04
N SER A 416 26.36 82.24 -11.04
CA SER A 416 25.53 83.36 -11.51
C SER A 416 25.77 84.62 -10.68
N ARG A 417 25.87 84.50 -9.35
CA ARG A 417 26.23 85.60 -8.44
C ARG A 417 27.64 86.12 -8.72
N GLY A 418 28.60 85.23 -8.95
CA GLY A 418 29.97 85.58 -9.33
C GLY A 418 30.00 86.40 -10.62
N GLN A 419 29.27 85.96 -11.66
CA GLN A 419 29.18 86.67 -12.94
C GLN A 419 28.53 88.05 -12.82
N ILE A 420 27.51 88.21 -11.98
CA ILE A 420 26.91 89.53 -11.70
C ILE A 420 27.93 90.46 -10.99
N MET A 421 28.73 89.90 -10.08
CA MET A 421 29.74 90.68 -9.36
C MET A 421 30.97 91.01 -10.21
N ASP A 422 31.40 90.14 -11.14
CA ASP A 422 32.68 90.28 -11.86
C ASP A 422 32.60 91.20 -13.10
N ASP A 423 31.51 91.15 -13.88
CA ASP A 423 31.51 91.76 -15.23
C ASP A 423 30.68 93.04 -15.36
N GLY A 424 29.66 93.25 -14.51
CA GLY A 424 28.77 94.42 -14.59
C GLY A 424 29.19 95.52 -13.63
N ASP A 425 29.20 95.22 -12.33
CA ASP A 425 29.40 96.22 -11.28
C ASP A 425 30.83 96.81 -11.27
N PHE A 426 31.87 96.03 -11.60
CA PHE A 426 33.23 96.56 -11.71
C PHE A 426 33.44 97.36 -12.99
N GLN A 427 32.81 96.94 -14.11
CA GLN A 427 32.94 97.62 -15.39
C GLN A 427 32.18 98.95 -15.39
N ASP A 428 31.00 98.99 -14.76
CA ASP A 428 30.22 100.21 -14.56
C ASP A 428 30.91 101.16 -13.57
N LYS A 429 31.45 100.66 -12.45
CA LYS A 429 32.30 101.49 -11.57
C LYS A 429 33.57 101.98 -12.23
N PHE A 430 34.20 101.15 -13.06
CA PHE A 430 35.39 101.54 -13.80
C PHE A 430 35.06 102.60 -14.85
N ALA A 431 33.93 102.47 -15.55
CA ALA A 431 33.43 103.48 -16.48
C ALA A 431 33.07 104.80 -15.77
N GLU A 432 32.39 104.75 -14.62
CA GLU A 432 32.10 105.93 -13.79
C GLU A 432 33.38 106.61 -13.29
N LEU A 433 34.35 105.84 -12.77
CA LEU A 433 35.65 106.37 -12.35
C LEU A 433 36.47 106.90 -13.52
N GLN A 434 36.36 106.28 -14.69
CA GLN A 434 37.03 106.74 -15.91
C GLN A 434 36.39 108.04 -16.42
N ASP A 435 35.07 108.17 -16.37
CA ASP A 435 34.35 109.42 -16.65
C ASP A 435 34.66 110.51 -15.62
N GLU A 436 34.80 110.16 -14.34
CA GLU A 436 35.26 111.08 -13.29
C GLU A 436 36.70 111.53 -13.54
N VAL A 437 37.60 110.63 -13.94
CA VAL A 437 38.97 110.96 -14.35
C VAL A 437 38.97 111.85 -15.61
N VAL A 438 38.10 111.59 -16.58
CA VAL A 438 37.95 112.44 -17.79
C VAL A 438 37.38 113.80 -17.41
N GLY A 439 36.39 113.86 -16.52
CA GLY A 439 35.80 115.08 -15.97
C GLY A 439 36.82 115.91 -15.20
N LEU A 440 37.61 115.29 -14.32
CA LEU A 440 38.71 115.94 -13.58
C LEU A 440 39.83 116.39 -14.51
N ARG A 441 40.17 115.64 -15.57
CA ARG A 441 41.13 116.06 -16.61
C ARG A 441 40.60 117.24 -17.45
N LEU A 442 39.32 117.22 -17.79
CA LEU A 442 38.64 118.32 -18.49
C LEU A 442 38.57 119.57 -17.60
N MET A 443 38.31 119.38 -16.31
CA MET A 443 38.30 120.45 -15.32
C MET A 443 39.71 120.99 -15.06
N GLN A 444 40.76 120.15 -15.02
CA GLN A 444 42.17 120.58 -14.96
C GLN A 444 42.61 121.35 -16.22
N THR A 445 42.13 120.97 -17.41
CA THR A 445 42.43 121.67 -18.66
C THR A 445 41.66 122.99 -18.81
N LEU A 446 40.46 123.08 -18.23
CA LEU A 446 39.69 124.32 -18.11
C LEU A 446 40.24 125.23 -17.00
N GLN A 447 40.69 124.68 -15.85
CA GLN A 447 41.37 125.43 -14.78
C GLN A 447 42.78 125.91 -15.19
N ARG A 448 43.52 125.18 -16.03
CA ARG A 448 44.78 125.69 -16.63
C ARG A 448 44.57 126.85 -17.62
N ARG A 449 43.34 127.18 -18.01
CA ARG A 449 43.01 128.29 -18.91
C ARG A 449 42.43 129.54 -18.23
N GLN A 450 42.29 129.57 -16.89
CA GLN A 450 41.92 130.78 -16.14
C GLN A 450 42.77 130.91 -14.86
N SER A 451 43.77 131.81 -14.90
CA SER A 451 44.50 132.47 -13.78
C SER A 451 45.14 131.59 -12.67
N ILE A 452 46.47 131.56 -12.52
CA ILE A 452 47.30 132.48 -11.70
C ILE A 452 46.67 132.83 -10.34
N SER A 453 47.15 132.23 -9.25
CA SER A 453 47.61 132.88 -8.00
C SER A 453 47.49 131.96 -6.75
N THR A 454 48.52 132.05 -5.88
CA THR A 454 48.63 131.74 -4.44
C THR A 454 48.68 130.29 -3.92
N ASP A 455 49.85 129.97 -3.37
CA ASP A 455 50.23 128.99 -2.32
C ASP A 455 49.92 129.60 -0.90
N PRO A 456 50.06 128.95 0.29
CA PRO A 456 50.26 127.53 0.69
C PRO A 456 49.34 127.10 1.90
N THR A 457 49.73 126.02 2.60
CA THR A 457 49.34 125.47 3.95
C THR A 457 48.26 124.38 3.99
N ARG A 458 48.57 123.12 4.34
CA ARG A 458 49.08 122.50 5.60
C ARG A 458 47.94 122.18 6.58
N ILE A 459 47.74 120.89 6.88
CA ILE A 459 47.74 120.28 8.23
C ILE A 459 47.59 118.75 8.07
N ASP A 460 48.54 118.07 8.72
CA ASP A 460 48.66 116.63 8.98
C ASP A 460 47.61 116.11 10.00
N TYR A 461 47.75 114.83 10.32
CA TYR A 461 47.41 114.08 11.56
C TYR A 461 46.59 112.83 11.20
N GLU A 462 47.27 111.69 10.99
CA GLU A 462 47.86 110.75 11.99
C GLU A 462 46.80 109.74 12.44
N GLU A 463 47.06 108.47 12.09
CA GLU A 463 47.32 107.36 13.04
C GLU A 463 46.00 106.63 13.36
N SER A 464 45.94 105.32 13.53
CA SER A 464 46.89 104.29 13.94
C SER A 464 46.26 102.96 13.48
N GLU A 465 47.04 101.99 12.97
CA GLU A 465 47.61 100.85 13.74
C GLU A 465 46.51 100.04 14.44
N ASP A 466 46.44 98.72 14.46
CA ASP A 466 47.34 97.60 14.20
C ASP A 466 46.46 96.36 14.53
N GLU A 467 46.76 95.08 14.38
CA GLU A 467 47.88 94.25 13.97
C GLU A 467 47.19 92.88 13.75
N SER A 468 47.42 92.18 12.65
CA SER A 468 48.44 91.12 12.51
C SER A 468 48.18 89.87 13.39
N LEU A 469 47.76 88.76 12.76
CA LEU A 469 48.59 87.57 12.41
C LEU A 469 48.57 86.51 13.55
N PRO A 470 49.12 85.28 13.42
CA PRO A 470 49.79 84.62 12.28
C PRO A 470 49.24 83.19 11.97
N SER A 471 49.33 82.68 10.72
CA SER A 471 50.36 81.76 10.18
C SER A 471 50.31 80.31 10.69
N SER A 472 50.59 79.22 9.97
CA SER A 472 50.88 78.85 8.57
C SER A 472 50.89 77.26 8.55
N PRO A 473 51.58 76.49 7.66
CA PRO A 473 50.92 75.54 6.74
C PRO A 473 51.66 74.17 6.63
N LEU A 474 51.50 73.49 5.47
CA LEU A 474 52.26 72.38 4.85
C LEU A 474 51.72 70.96 5.14
N THR A 475 51.69 69.97 4.23
CA THR A 475 51.96 69.87 2.78
C THR A 475 51.43 68.51 2.27
N PHE A 476 51.05 68.55 1.00
CA PHE A 476 50.93 67.52 -0.04
C PHE A 476 51.79 66.24 0.04
N SER A 477 51.25 65.15 -0.55
CA SER A 477 51.92 64.46 -1.66
C SER A 477 50.95 63.69 -2.56
N ASN A 478 51.19 63.82 -3.88
CA ASN A 478 50.53 63.20 -5.04
C ASN A 478 50.79 61.70 -5.22
N THR A 479 49.97 61.08 -6.08
CA THR A 479 50.25 60.22 -7.28
C THR A 479 49.13 59.16 -7.38
N ASP A 480 48.51 58.76 -8.50
CA ASP A 480 48.59 59.13 -9.92
C ASP A 480 47.34 58.59 -10.68
N ASN A 481 47.02 59.31 -11.76
CA ASN A 481 46.17 59.12 -12.95
C ASN A 481 45.50 57.78 -13.37
N HIS A 482 44.20 57.93 -13.68
CA HIS A 482 43.39 57.58 -14.88
C HIS A 482 43.93 56.79 -16.09
N HIS A 483 43.06 55.93 -16.67
CA HIS A 483 42.30 56.15 -17.94
C HIS A 483 41.33 54.95 -18.20
N LEU A 484 39.99 55.12 -18.33
CA LEU A 484 39.14 55.43 -19.52
C LEU A 484 39.05 54.26 -20.53
N SER A 485 37.92 53.81 -21.10
CA SER A 485 36.74 54.46 -21.73
C SER A 485 35.65 53.39 -22.00
N SER A 486 34.33 53.63 -21.82
CA SER A 486 33.31 54.23 -22.73
C SER A 486 32.55 53.25 -23.66
N SER A 487 31.23 53.52 -23.75
CA SER A 487 30.34 53.43 -24.93
C SER A 487 29.26 52.34 -25.04
N THR A 488 28.02 52.79 -24.77
CA THR A 488 26.77 52.75 -25.59
C THR A 488 26.08 51.44 -26.01
N ASP A 489 24.83 51.31 -25.53
CA ASP A 489 23.56 50.95 -26.17
C ASP A 489 23.49 49.92 -27.32
N ILE A 490 22.56 48.94 -27.20
CA ILE A 490 21.51 48.62 -28.18
C ILE A 490 20.45 47.68 -27.57
N TYR A 491 19.20 47.99 -27.90
CA TYR A 491 17.96 47.29 -27.58
C TYR A 491 17.81 45.89 -28.23
N SER A 492 17.02 45.06 -27.54
CA SER A 492 16.01 44.10 -28.07
C SER A 492 16.43 42.74 -28.68
N ASN A 493 15.99 41.71 -27.95
CA ASN A 493 15.01 40.67 -28.33
C ASN A 493 15.45 39.22 -28.59
N LEU A 494 14.67 38.35 -27.89
CA LEU A 494 14.22 37.00 -28.21
C LEU A 494 15.13 35.80 -27.89
N ASN A 495 14.87 35.25 -26.69
CA ASN A 495 14.23 33.94 -26.47
C ASN A 495 14.86 32.70 -27.13
N ILE A 496 15.29 31.74 -26.29
CA ILE A 496 14.93 30.29 -26.33
C ILE A 496 15.66 29.58 -25.16
N GLU A 497 14.87 29.08 -24.21
CA GLU A 497 15.16 28.02 -23.22
C GLU A 497 15.61 26.68 -23.89
N PRO A 498 15.86 25.56 -23.17
CA PRO A 498 16.46 25.33 -21.84
C PRO A 498 17.49 24.16 -21.90
N LYS A 499 18.23 23.89 -20.80
CA LYS A 499 18.45 22.52 -20.23
C LYS A 499 19.43 22.51 -19.04
N HIS A 500 18.89 22.00 -17.93
CA HIS A 500 19.46 21.06 -16.95
C HIS A 500 20.99 20.90 -16.84
N HIS A 501 21.52 21.05 -15.63
CA HIS A 501 22.11 19.92 -14.90
C HIS A 501 22.13 20.14 -13.38
N LEU A 502 21.55 19.16 -12.69
CA LEU A 502 21.60 18.89 -11.26
C LEU A 502 23.05 18.78 -10.77
N ARG A 503 23.36 19.41 -9.62
CA ARG A 503 24.49 19.02 -8.78
C ARG A 503 23.96 18.30 -7.55
N GLN A 504 24.30 17.03 -7.43
CA GLN A 504 23.98 16.14 -6.32
C GLN A 504 24.66 16.65 -5.03
N SER A 505 23.89 16.72 -3.94
CA SER A 505 24.41 16.78 -2.57
C SER A 505 23.94 15.55 -1.82
N THR A 506 24.89 14.73 -1.38
CA THR A 506 24.71 13.61 -0.46
C THR A 506 24.67 14.13 0.98
N PRO A 507 23.81 13.61 1.88
CA PRO A 507 23.98 13.79 3.30
C PRO A 507 24.73 12.57 3.89
N SER A 508 25.85 12.86 4.55
CA SER A 508 26.60 11.93 5.39
C SER A 508 25.88 11.78 6.74
N LEU A 509 25.52 10.54 7.08
CA LEU A 509 25.04 10.14 8.40
C LEU A 509 26.22 10.12 9.40
N ALA A 510 26.29 11.12 10.26
CA ALA A 510 27.09 11.07 11.48
C ALA A 510 26.21 10.57 12.63
N VAL A 511 26.54 9.38 13.11
CA VAL A 511 26.04 8.80 14.35
C VAL A 511 26.50 9.67 15.52
N ASN A 512 25.57 10.25 16.27
CA ASN A 512 25.84 10.79 17.59
C ASN A 512 24.82 10.24 18.60
N ASN A 513 25.34 9.39 19.48
CA ASN A 513 24.72 8.97 20.74
C ASN A 513 24.54 10.19 21.65
N ILE A 514 23.30 10.52 22.01
CA ILE A 514 23.01 11.22 23.26
C ILE A 514 21.82 10.52 23.95
N LYS A 515 22.13 9.91 25.10
CA LYS A 515 21.21 9.51 26.16
C LYS A 515 20.80 10.76 26.95
N THR A 516 19.50 10.94 27.17
CA THR A 516 18.83 11.50 28.39
C THR A 516 17.33 11.60 28.10
N GLN A 517 16.47 10.68 28.55
CA GLN A 517 15.69 10.71 29.81
C GLN A 517 15.00 12.04 30.16
N CYS A 518 13.66 12.06 30.07
CA CYS A 518 12.65 12.52 31.05
C CYS A 518 11.27 12.33 30.39
N ALA A 519 10.42 11.37 30.76
CA ALA A 519 9.56 11.33 31.95
C ALA A 519 8.68 12.60 32.09
N THR A 520 7.41 12.53 31.71
CA THR A 520 6.22 12.53 32.60
C THR A 520 4.93 12.99 31.90
N SER A 521 3.84 12.33 32.30
CA SER A 521 2.45 12.83 32.37
C SER A 521 1.62 12.87 31.08
N SER A 522 0.90 11.78 30.84
CA SER A 522 -0.37 11.80 30.10
C SER A 522 -1.50 11.36 31.03
N THR A 523 -2.27 12.34 31.48
CA THR A 523 -3.53 12.16 32.22
C THR A 523 -4.67 11.91 31.23
N ILE A 524 -5.23 10.71 31.36
CA ILE A 524 -6.61 10.23 31.17
C ILE A 524 -7.68 11.28 30.77
N LEU A 525 -8.45 10.96 29.71
CA LEU A 525 -9.92 11.12 29.55
C LEU A 525 -10.32 10.36 28.26
N SER A 526 -10.76 9.10 28.35
CA SER A 526 -12.15 8.62 28.56
C SER A 526 -12.75 8.06 27.27
N SER A 527 -12.61 6.74 27.14
CA SER A 527 -13.29 5.86 26.21
C SER A 527 -14.71 5.51 26.70
N SER A 528 -15.71 5.62 25.83
CA SER A 528 -17.02 5.00 25.98
C SER A 528 -17.02 3.60 25.37
N GLN A 529 -17.18 2.57 26.20
CA GLN A 529 -17.57 1.21 25.77
C GLN A 529 -19.09 0.99 25.93
N PRO A 530 -19.70 0.08 25.16
CA PRO A 530 -20.93 -0.60 25.55
C PRO A 530 -20.67 -1.99 26.15
N SER A 531 -21.60 -2.33 27.03
CA SER A 531 -21.70 -3.44 27.98
C SER A 531 -21.87 -4.85 27.39
N SER A 532 -21.21 -5.84 28.01
CA SER A 532 -21.53 -7.27 27.95
C SER A 532 -22.22 -7.72 29.24
N VAL A 533 -23.24 -8.56 29.09
CA VAL A 533 -24.10 -9.15 30.15
C VAL A 533 -23.51 -10.49 30.62
N PRO A 534 -23.53 -10.84 31.93
CA PRO A 534 -23.11 -12.16 32.38
C PRO A 534 -24.30 -13.13 32.48
N LEU A 535 -24.11 -14.36 31.98
CA LEU A 535 -24.99 -15.49 32.26
C LEU A 535 -24.69 -16.06 33.65
N PHE A 536 -25.75 -16.21 34.45
CA PHE A 536 -25.76 -16.97 35.69
C PHE A 536 -25.86 -18.47 35.42
N THR A 537 -25.08 -19.22 36.17
CA THR A 537 -25.19 -20.67 36.40
C THR A 537 -26.33 -20.97 37.37
N ASN A 538 -27.21 -21.89 36.99
CA ASN A 538 -27.77 -22.94 37.86
C ASN A 538 -28.34 -24.07 36.99
#